data_AF-A0A2P5B9R6-F1
#
_entry.id   AF-A0A2P5B9R6-F1
#
_cell.length_a   1.000
_cell.length_b   1.000
_cell.length_c   1.000
_cell.angle_alpha   90.00
_cell.angle_beta   90.00
_cell.angle_gamma   90.00
#
_symmetry.space_group_name_H-M   'P 1'
#
loop_
_entity.id
_entity.type
_entity.pdbx_description
1 polymer ?
#
loop_
_entity_poly.entity_id
_entity_poly.type
_entity_poly.pdbx_seq_one_letter_code
_entity_poly.pdbx_strand_id
1 'polypeptide(L)'
;MLQGFFLFSIFFWRTWLYSHVLFLLVFDLLVFRYRCMLHNFAGNIEMYGILDAIASGPIDALTSENSTMVGVGMSMEGIEQNPIVYDLMSEMAFRHNKVDVKAWIDLYPSRRYGRSLPSVQDAWNILYHTIYNCTDGANDKNRDVIVAFPDVDPLFISILQDKYSYYEKQVSRGPKLKETTESFEQPHLWYSTSEVIRALELFLESGDELSGSSTYRYDLVDLTRQALAKYANQLFLQVIEAYQSNDVHGVTHHSQKFLDLVEDFDMLLACHDGFLLGPWLESAKHLAQDEEQVKQFEWNARTQITMWFDNSDMEPSLLRDYGNKYWSGLLRDYYHPRAGIYFKFLIKSLEEGNGFPLKDWRREWIKLTNDWQSSRNVYPVKGAGDALNRSRWLFNKYLQSPDIQSLNEAAVKHVI
;
A
#
# COMPACT_ATOMS: atom_id res chain seq x y z
N MET A 1 -17.39 8.72 -15.80
CA MET A 1 -16.60 9.39 -14.73
C MET A 1 -15.08 9.18 -14.88
N LEU A 2 -14.59 8.74 -16.06
CA LEU A 2 -13.16 8.52 -16.35
C LEU A 2 -12.56 9.54 -17.34
N GLN A 3 -13.38 10.33 -18.03
CA GLN A 3 -12.92 11.33 -19.02
C GLN A 3 -12.27 12.59 -18.40
N GLY A 4 -12.46 12.84 -17.10
CA GLY A 4 -11.91 14.03 -16.42
C GLY A 4 -10.48 13.86 -15.88
N PHE A 5 -9.99 12.63 -15.74
CA PHE A 5 -8.71 12.35 -15.07
C PHE A 5 -7.49 12.45 -16.00
N PHE A 6 -7.67 12.17 -17.31
CA PHE A 6 -6.53 12.04 -18.22
C PHE A 6 -5.86 13.38 -18.59
N LEU A 7 -6.62 14.48 -18.61
CA LEU A 7 -6.10 15.82 -18.94
C LEU A 7 -5.64 16.62 -17.71
N PHE A 8 -6.13 16.28 -16.51
CA PHE A 8 -5.79 17.04 -15.30
C PHE A 8 -4.41 16.66 -14.73
N SER A 9 -3.97 15.41 -14.89
CA SER A 9 -2.73 14.94 -14.25
C SER A 9 -1.43 15.44 -14.90
N ILE A 10 -1.40 15.72 -16.21
CA ILE A 10 -0.16 16.11 -16.91
C ILE A 10 0.15 17.61 -16.74
N PHE A 11 -0.86 18.47 -16.64
CA PHE A 11 -0.64 19.92 -16.53
C PHE A 11 -0.40 20.41 -15.10
N PHE A 12 -0.81 19.65 -14.08
CA PHE A 12 -0.76 20.10 -12.68
C PHE A 12 0.59 19.86 -11.98
N TRP A 13 1.44 18.96 -12.51
CA TRP A 13 2.65 18.51 -11.81
C TRP A 13 3.87 19.44 -11.91
N ARG A 14 3.81 20.50 -12.73
CA ARG A 14 4.93 21.45 -12.84
C ARG A 14 5.06 22.44 -11.67
N THR A 15 4.13 22.43 -10.71
CA THR A 15 4.03 23.48 -9.67
C THR A 15 3.91 22.99 -8.23
N TRP A 16 4.01 21.69 -7.94
CA TRP A 16 3.62 21.14 -6.64
C TRP A 16 4.75 20.42 -5.89
N LEU A 17 5.73 21.18 -5.44
CA LEU A 17 6.52 20.84 -4.25
C LEU A 17 6.27 21.96 -3.26
N TYR A 18 5.60 21.69 -2.13
CA TYR A 18 5.74 22.30 -0.79
C TYR A 18 4.47 22.04 0.06
N SER A 19 4.66 21.20 1.09
CA SER A 19 3.93 20.96 2.36
C SER A 19 2.58 21.64 2.69
N HIS A 20 1.68 20.85 3.31
CA HIS A 20 0.47 21.23 4.08
C HIS A 20 -0.55 22.09 3.33
N VAL A 21 -1.53 21.44 2.68
CA VAL A 21 -2.39 22.14 1.73
C VAL A 21 -3.72 22.55 2.34
N LEU A 22 -3.78 23.83 2.70
CA LEU A 22 -5.00 24.62 2.68
C LEU A 22 -5.29 24.98 1.21
N PHE A 23 -6.40 24.51 0.63
CA PHE A 23 -6.82 24.97 -0.70
C PHE A 23 -7.37 26.39 -0.60
N LEU A 24 -6.70 27.34 -1.26
CA LEU A 24 -7.12 28.74 -1.41
C LEU A 24 -7.84 28.92 -2.75
N LEU A 25 -9.17 29.06 -2.72
CA LEU A 25 -9.94 29.60 -3.85
C LEU A 25 -10.23 31.07 -3.55
N VAL A 26 -9.59 31.98 -4.29
CA VAL A 26 -9.80 33.42 -4.15
C VAL A 26 -10.82 33.88 -5.19
N PHE A 27 -12.04 34.18 -4.73
CA PHE A 27 -12.98 35.07 -5.42
C PHE A 27 -13.23 36.24 -4.47
N ASP A 28 -12.94 37.47 -4.92
CA ASP A 28 -13.23 38.74 -4.25
C ASP A 28 -13.12 38.77 -2.71
N LEU A 29 -11.91 39.04 -2.19
CA LEU A 29 -11.64 39.44 -0.79
C LEU A 29 -12.18 38.53 0.35
N LEU A 30 -12.75 37.36 0.05
CA LEU A 30 -13.13 36.33 1.02
C LEU A 30 -12.28 35.07 0.82
N VAL A 31 -11.51 34.71 1.84
CA VAL A 31 -10.77 33.45 1.88
C VAL A 31 -11.69 32.37 2.44
N PHE A 32 -12.31 31.58 1.55
CA PHE A 32 -13.06 30.39 1.93
C PHE A 32 -12.09 29.26 2.27
N ARG A 33 -12.14 28.77 3.52
CA ARG A 33 -11.27 27.67 3.98
C ARG A 33 -12.05 26.36 4.01
N TYR A 34 -11.52 25.35 3.33
CA TYR A 34 -12.03 23.98 3.39
C TYR A 34 -11.06 23.11 4.18
N ARG A 35 -11.61 22.17 4.97
CA ARG A 35 -10.82 21.11 5.58
C ARG A 35 -10.91 19.85 4.73
N CYS A 36 -9.85 19.54 4.00
CA CYS A 36 -9.79 18.39 3.11
C CYS A 36 -9.03 17.22 3.73
N MET A 37 -9.56 16.02 3.58
CA MET A 37 -8.84 14.78 3.84
C MET A 37 -8.14 14.31 2.58
N LEU A 38 -6.80 14.28 2.60
CA LEU A 38 -5.98 13.74 1.51
C LEU A 38 -5.97 12.20 1.53
N HIS A 39 -5.67 11.60 2.69
CA HIS A 39 -5.63 10.16 2.94
C HIS A 39 -4.65 9.35 2.06
N ASN A 40 -4.91 9.22 0.77
CA ASN A 40 -4.21 8.29 -0.12
C ASN A 40 -3.40 9.02 -1.19
N PHE A 41 -2.19 8.52 -1.42
CA PHE A 41 -1.27 8.97 -2.47
C PHE A 41 -1.21 7.92 -3.58
N ALA A 42 -1.26 8.36 -4.83
CA ALA A 42 -1.15 7.56 -6.06
C ALA A 42 -2.10 6.35 -6.22
N GLY A 43 -3.13 6.20 -5.37
CA GLY A 43 -3.97 5.00 -5.36
C GLY A 43 -3.28 3.77 -4.77
N ASN A 44 -2.26 3.95 -3.92
CA ASN A 44 -1.53 2.81 -3.35
C ASN A 44 -2.47 1.99 -2.45
N ILE A 45 -2.31 0.66 -2.50
CA ILE A 45 -3.15 -0.27 -1.74
C ILE A 45 -2.41 -0.67 -0.47
N GLU A 46 -2.74 0.01 0.61
CA GLU A 46 -2.32 -0.30 1.97
C GLU A 46 -3.49 -0.04 2.89
N MET A 47 -3.72 -0.91 3.88
CA MET A 47 -4.71 -0.60 4.90
C MET A 47 -4.10 0.43 5.85
N TYR A 48 -4.71 1.61 5.90
CA TYR A 48 -4.24 2.77 6.67
C TYR A 48 -5.41 3.67 7.02
N GLY A 49 -5.33 4.34 8.16
CA GLY A 49 -6.21 5.45 8.48
C GLY A 49 -5.93 6.09 9.84
N ILE A 50 -6.63 7.18 10.05
CA ILE A 50 -6.55 8.02 11.26
C ILE A 50 -7.97 8.37 11.73
N LEU A 51 -8.78 7.34 12.02
CA LEU A 51 -10.23 7.47 12.19
C LEU A 51 -10.61 8.48 13.27
N ASP A 52 -9.87 8.57 14.37
CA ASP A 52 -10.10 9.57 15.43
C ASP A 52 -9.94 11.00 14.93
N ALA A 53 -8.87 11.26 14.16
CA ALA A 53 -8.61 12.58 13.58
C ALA A 53 -9.63 12.98 12.50
N ILE A 54 -10.21 11.99 11.82
CA ILE A 54 -11.31 12.18 10.86
C ILE A 54 -12.61 12.49 11.60
N ALA A 55 -12.93 11.74 12.66
CA ALA A 55 -14.17 11.88 13.44
C ALA A 55 -14.24 13.16 14.28
N SER A 56 -13.10 13.68 14.75
CA SER A 56 -13.08 14.91 15.56
C SER A 56 -12.76 16.15 14.73
N GLY A 57 -11.87 16.00 13.75
CA GLY A 57 -11.15 17.13 13.21
C GLY A 57 -11.98 18.15 12.44
N PRO A 58 -13.01 17.78 11.64
CA PRO A 58 -13.89 18.74 11.00
C PRO A 58 -14.61 19.64 12.01
N ILE A 59 -15.05 19.05 13.12
CA ILE A 59 -15.71 19.77 14.20
C ILE A 59 -14.72 20.66 14.93
N ASP A 60 -13.53 20.15 15.24
CA ASP A 60 -12.46 20.92 15.88
C ASP A 60 -12.11 22.18 15.07
N ALA A 61 -11.97 22.04 13.74
CA ALA A 61 -11.68 23.16 12.86
C ALA A 61 -12.87 24.13 12.67
N LEU A 62 -14.10 23.63 12.73
CA LEU A 62 -15.29 24.48 12.65
C LEU A 62 -15.46 25.31 13.93
N THR A 63 -15.18 24.72 15.10
CA THR A 63 -15.37 25.36 16.41
C THR A 63 -14.14 26.15 16.90
N SER A 64 -13.02 26.10 16.17
CA SER A 64 -11.81 26.83 16.55
C SER A 64 -12.04 28.34 16.55
N GLU A 65 -11.31 29.06 17.40
CA GLU A 65 -11.38 30.52 17.47
C GLU A 65 -11.13 31.16 16.08
N ASN A 66 -11.97 32.12 15.70
CA ASN A 66 -11.91 32.80 14.40
C ASN A 66 -11.98 31.88 13.17
N SER A 67 -12.65 30.72 13.29
CA SER A 67 -12.83 29.82 12.14
C SER A 67 -13.55 30.52 10.98
N THR A 68 -12.94 30.46 9.79
CA THR A 68 -13.56 30.84 8.51
C THR A 68 -13.86 29.61 7.66
N MET A 69 -13.99 28.44 8.30
CA MET A 69 -14.26 27.19 7.62
C MET A 69 -15.68 27.19 7.06
N VAL A 70 -15.83 26.84 5.78
CA VAL A 70 -17.14 26.79 5.10
C VAL A 70 -17.51 25.40 4.57
N GLY A 71 -16.62 24.42 4.71
CA GLY A 71 -16.91 23.06 4.30
C GLY A 71 -15.77 22.07 4.55
N VAL A 72 -16.10 20.80 4.33
CA VAL A 72 -15.18 19.68 4.32
C VAL A 72 -15.02 19.14 2.90
N GLY A 73 -13.91 18.45 2.63
CA GLY A 73 -13.66 17.83 1.34
C GLY A 73 -12.82 16.56 1.44
N MET A 74 -12.78 15.81 0.36
CA MET A 74 -11.85 14.70 0.17
C MET A 74 -11.03 14.97 -1.08
N SER A 75 -9.71 14.79 -1.01
CA SER A 75 -8.78 15.18 -2.06
C SER A 75 -7.69 14.13 -2.30
N MET A 76 -8.02 12.86 -2.08
CA MET A 76 -7.13 11.73 -2.34
C MET A 76 -6.67 11.67 -3.79
N GLU A 77 -5.45 11.22 -4.02
CA GLU A 77 -4.92 11.04 -5.38
C GLU A 77 -5.51 9.81 -6.08
N GLY A 78 -5.93 8.79 -5.30
CA GLY A 78 -6.64 7.62 -5.79
C GLY A 78 -7.72 7.13 -4.83
N ILE A 79 -8.75 6.49 -5.38
CA ILE A 79 -9.89 5.91 -4.66
C ILE A 79 -9.82 4.37 -4.68
N GLU A 80 -10.91 3.68 -4.34
CA GLU A 80 -11.03 2.20 -4.38
C GLU A 80 -10.17 1.43 -3.36
N GLN A 81 -9.80 2.10 -2.26
CA GLN A 81 -9.18 1.49 -1.07
C GLN A 81 -9.82 2.05 0.22
N ASN A 82 -9.56 1.42 1.37
CA ASN A 82 -9.98 1.87 2.71
C ASN A 82 -11.39 2.48 2.80
N PRO A 83 -12.45 1.74 2.41
CA PRO A 83 -13.79 2.29 2.34
C PRO A 83 -14.30 2.83 3.70
N ILE A 84 -13.84 2.29 4.83
CA ILE A 84 -14.17 2.77 6.18
C ILE A 84 -13.77 4.24 6.40
N VAL A 85 -12.63 4.66 5.86
CA VAL A 85 -12.10 6.03 5.98
C VAL A 85 -12.99 7.01 5.22
N TYR A 86 -13.39 6.63 4.00
CA TYR A 86 -14.23 7.47 3.14
C TYR A 86 -15.70 7.50 3.59
N ASP A 87 -16.19 6.40 4.17
CA ASP A 87 -17.53 6.34 4.77
C ASP A 87 -17.63 7.33 5.93
N LEU A 88 -16.67 7.27 6.88
CA LEU A 88 -16.62 8.19 8.01
C LEU A 88 -16.44 9.65 7.57
N MET A 89 -15.48 9.95 6.68
CA MET A 89 -15.22 11.33 6.26
C MET A 89 -16.41 11.95 5.50
N SER A 90 -17.12 11.15 4.70
CA SER A 90 -18.33 11.62 4.00
C SER A 90 -19.46 11.93 5.00
N GLU A 91 -19.61 11.10 6.04
CA GLU A 91 -20.60 11.32 7.10
C GLU A 91 -20.33 12.62 7.88
N MET A 92 -19.05 12.97 8.08
CA MET A 92 -18.67 14.19 8.81
C MET A 92 -19.15 15.49 8.16
N ALA A 93 -19.51 15.49 6.87
CA ALA A 93 -20.13 16.64 6.22
C ALA A 93 -21.51 16.99 6.81
N PHE A 94 -22.18 16.03 7.46
CA PHE A 94 -23.53 16.15 7.99
C PHE A 94 -23.58 16.13 9.53
N ARG A 95 -22.42 16.00 10.18
CA ARG A 95 -22.31 15.95 11.65
C ARG A 95 -22.06 17.34 12.22
N HIS A 96 -22.75 17.67 13.31
CA HIS A 96 -22.51 18.90 14.09
C HIS A 96 -21.66 18.67 15.35
N ASN A 97 -21.48 17.40 15.73
CA ASN A 97 -20.72 16.99 16.91
C ASN A 97 -19.69 15.93 16.52
N LYS A 98 -18.65 15.77 17.35
CA LYS A 98 -17.65 14.71 17.20
C LYS A 98 -18.33 13.33 17.22
N VAL A 99 -17.81 12.39 16.45
CA VAL A 99 -18.28 11.01 16.44
C VAL A 99 -17.49 10.19 17.46
N ASP A 100 -18.19 9.38 18.25
CA ASP A 100 -17.58 8.29 19.02
C ASP A 100 -17.21 7.18 18.04
N VAL A 101 -15.92 7.09 17.71
CA VAL A 101 -15.40 6.18 16.68
C VAL A 101 -15.62 4.73 17.08
N LYS A 102 -15.42 4.40 18.36
CA LYS A 102 -15.63 3.03 18.83
C LYS A 102 -17.08 2.60 18.60
N ALA A 103 -18.03 3.41 19.05
CA ALA A 103 -19.45 3.12 18.85
C ALA A 103 -19.84 3.08 17.35
N TRP A 104 -19.22 3.93 16.53
CA TRP A 104 -19.45 3.96 15.09
C TRP A 104 -18.94 2.68 14.39
N ILE A 105 -17.77 2.17 14.81
CA ILE A 105 -17.13 0.94 14.32
C ILE A 105 -17.87 -0.30 14.79
N ASP A 106 -18.35 -0.34 16.04
CA ASP A 106 -19.15 -1.46 16.56
C ASP A 106 -20.38 -1.75 15.66
N LEU A 107 -20.90 -0.73 14.98
CA LEU A 107 -22.03 -0.83 14.06
C LEU A 107 -21.62 -0.98 12.57
N TYR A 108 -20.34 -0.77 12.23
CA TYR A 108 -19.86 -0.79 10.84
C TYR A 108 -20.04 -2.14 10.13
N PRO A 109 -19.68 -3.30 10.74
CA PRO A 109 -19.88 -4.61 10.11
C PRO A 109 -21.33 -4.88 9.75
N SER A 110 -22.26 -4.48 10.62
CA SER A 110 -23.70 -4.66 10.38
C SER A 110 -24.17 -3.87 9.16
N ARG A 111 -23.73 -2.62 9.02
CA ARG A 111 -24.05 -1.77 7.86
C ARG A 111 -23.43 -2.31 6.57
N ARG A 112 -22.17 -2.77 6.67
CA ARG A 112 -21.37 -3.16 5.51
C ARG A 112 -21.67 -4.56 4.99
N TYR A 113 -21.90 -5.52 5.89
CA TYR A 113 -22.10 -6.93 5.54
C TYR A 113 -23.56 -7.39 5.65
N GLY A 114 -24.43 -6.58 6.24
CA GLY A 114 -25.85 -6.91 6.42
C GLY A 114 -26.14 -7.88 7.59
N ARG A 115 -25.13 -8.27 8.36
CA ARG A 115 -25.24 -9.12 9.56
C ARG A 115 -24.22 -8.69 10.61
N SER A 116 -24.61 -8.77 11.88
CA SER A 116 -23.72 -8.56 13.03
C SER A 116 -23.26 -9.91 13.57
N LEU A 117 -21.96 -10.14 13.59
CA LEU A 117 -21.34 -11.27 14.30
C LEU A 117 -20.33 -10.71 15.31
N PRO A 118 -20.34 -11.16 16.58
CA PRO A 118 -19.43 -10.66 17.60
C PRO A 118 -17.94 -10.74 17.18
N SER A 119 -17.53 -11.86 16.59
CA SER A 119 -16.17 -12.09 16.09
C SER A 119 -15.70 -11.03 15.09
N VAL A 120 -16.55 -10.65 14.13
CA VAL A 120 -16.21 -9.60 13.15
C VAL A 120 -16.22 -8.22 13.78
N GLN A 121 -17.10 -7.95 14.74
CA GLN A 121 -17.08 -6.70 15.50
C GLN A 121 -15.78 -6.57 16.31
N ASP A 122 -15.35 -7.64 16.97
CA ASP A 122 -14.07 -7.69 17.69
C ASP A 122 -12.89 -7.48 16.73
N ALA A 123 -12.92 -8.11 15.56
CA ALA A 123 -11.90 -7.91 14.54
C ALA A 123 -11.80 -6.45 14.09
N TRP A 124 -12.92 -5.78 13.82
CA TRP A 124 -12.92 -4.36 13.46
C TRP A 124 -12.48 -3.45 14.59
N ASN A 125 -12.74 -3.79 15.86
CA ASN A 125 -12.17 -3.07 17.00
C ASN A 125 -10.64 -3.24 17.06
N ILE A 126 -10.11 -4.42 16.74
CA ILE A 126 -8.65 -4.60 16.64
C ILE A 126 -8.09 -3.75 15.49
N LEU A 127 -8.70 -3.78 14.30
CA LEU A 127 -8.26 -2.98 13.15
C LEU A 127 -8.32 -1.48 13.43
N TYR A 128 -9.33 -1.03 14.18
CA TYR A 128 -9.45 0.34 14.66
C TYR A 128 -8.23 0.74 15.47
N HIS A 129 -7.88 -0.02 16.50
CA HIS A 129 -6.77 0.32 17.42
C HIS A 129 -5.38 0.12 16.80
N THR A 130 -5.28 -0.58 15.67
CA THR A 130 -4.03 -0.90 14.99
C THR A 130 -3.90 -0.10 13.68
N ILE A 131 -4.31 -0.69 12.57
CA ILE A 131 -4.17 -0.16 11.21
C ILE A 131 -4.81 1.22 11.05
N TYR A 132 -6.01 1.41 11.61
CA TYR A 132 -6.81 2.62 11.40
C TYR A 132 -6.61 3.70 12.47
N ASN A 133 -5.57 3.56 13.31
CA ASN A 133 -5.17 4.53 14.32
C ASN A 133 -3.66 4.86 14.23
N CYS A 134 -3.22 5.34 13.07
CA CYS A 134 -1.85 5.81 12.92
C CYS A 134 -1.65 7.19 13.59
N THR A 135 -0.74 7.29 14.56
CA THR A 135 -0.53 8.53 15.34
C THR A 135 0.88 9.12 15.21
N ASP A 136 1.76 8.53 14.39
CA ASP A 136 3.15 8.98 14.24
C ASP A 136 3.32 10.21 13.33
N GLY A 137 2.24 10.62 12.64
CA GLY A 137 2.23 11.76 11.73
C GLY A 137 2.95 11.51 10.40
N ALA A 138 3.31 10.26 10.09
CA ALA A 138 3.79 9.88 8.77
C ALA A 138 2.62 9.87 7.76
N ASN A 139 2.93 10.26 6.53
CA ASN A 139 1.99 10.08 5.42
C ASN A 139 2.22 8.69 4.85
N ASP A 140 1.20 7.86 4.84
CA ASP A 140 1.34 6.51 4.32
C ASP A 140 1.55 6.51 2.80
N LYS A 141 2.68 5.94 2.41
CA LYS A 141 3.03 5.65 1.02
C LYS A 141 3.50 4.21 1.04
N ASN A 142 2.74 3.33 0.38
CA ASN A 142 3.13 1.93 0.36
C ASN A 142 4.56 1.76 -0.22
N ARG A 143 5.43 1.24 0.64
CA ARG A 143 6.83 0.87 0.40
C ARG A 143 7.11 -0.56 0.83
N ASP A 144 6.07 -1.39 0.93
CA ASP A 144 6.24 -2.83 1.11
C ASP A 144 7.14 -3.38 -0.01
N VAL A 145 8.03 -4.28 0.37
CA VAL A 145 9.13 -4.69 -0.51
C VAL A 145 8.66 -5.36 -1.79
N ILE A 146 7.50 -6.04 -1.77
CA ILE A 146 6.88 -6.63 -2.97
C ILE A 146 6.72 -5.58 -4.08
N VAL A 147 6.32 -4.36 -3.72
CA VAL A 147 6.00 -3.29 -4.67
C VAL A 147 7.10 -2.25 -4.80
N ALA A 148 8.09 -2.26 -3.91
CA ALA A 148 9.17 -1.28 -3.86
C ALA A 148 10.50 -1.93 -3.41
N PHE A 149 11.15 -2.67 -4.32
CA PHE A 149 12.47 -3.25 -4.03
C PHE A 149 13.53 -2.15 -3.79
N PRO A 150 14.48 -2.38 -2.85
CA PRO A 150 15.53 -1.41 -2.56
C PRO A 150 16.43 -1.21 -3.77
N ASP A 151 16.64 0.05 -4.14
CA ASP A 151 17.56 0.45 -5.21
C ASP A 151 18.90 0.92 -4.62
N VAL A 152 19.48 0.09 -3.75
CA VAL A 152 20.72 0.34 -3.01
C VAL A 152 21.54 -0.95 -2.92
N ASP A 153 22.82 -0.83 -2.58
CA ASP A 153 23.61 -2.01 -2.23
C ASP A 153 22.98 -2.71 -1.00
N PRO A 154 22.68 -4.02 -1.07
CA PRO A 154 22.09 -4.78 0.04
C PRO A 154 22.90 -4.74 1.34
N LEU A 155 24.20 -4.45 1.29
CA LEU A 155 25.04 -4.26 2.47
C LEU A 155 24.71 -2.99 3.27
N PHE A 156 24.03 -2.01 2.66
CA PHE A 156 23.59 -0.79 3.34
C PHE A 156 22.17 -0.88 3.91
N ILE A 157 21.47 -2.00 3.71
CA ILE A 157 20.15 -2.21 4.27
C ILE A 157 20.31 -2.56 5.75
N SER A 158 19.83 -1.67 6.63
CA SER A 158 19.79 -1.95 8.07
C SER A 158 18.76 -3.04 8.37
N ILE A 159 19.22 -4.14 8.98
CA ILE A 159 18.37 -5.24 9.47
C ILE A 159 17.79 -4.88 10.85
N LEU A 160 18.46 -4.01 11.59
CA LEU A 160 17.90 -3.44 12.81
C LEU A 160 16.74 -2.53 12.40
N GLN A 161 15.52 -2.96 12.71
CA GLN A 161 14.41 -2.03 12.90
C GLN A 161 14.85 -1.09 14.02
N ASP A 162 15.47 0.03 13.66
CA ASP A 162 15.76 1.10 14.61
C ASP A 162 14.41 1.57 15.14
N LYS A 163 14.04 1.02 16.30
CA LYS A 163 12.91 1.40 17.15
C LYS A 163 13.02 2.84 17.70
N TYR A 164 13.83 3.70 17.09
CA TYR A 164 14.10 5.06 17.54
C TYR A 164 14.16 6.03 16.35
N SER A 165 12.99 6.42 15.85
CA SER A 165 12.77 7.73 15.25
C SER A 165 11.70 8.47 16.06
N TYR A 166 11.89 8.50 17.38
CA TYR A 166 11.09 9.32 18.29
C TYR A 166 12.04 10.38 18.88
N TYR A 167 11.74 11.65 18.57
CA TYR A 167 12.43 12.89 18.98
C TYR A 167 13.73 13.27 18.26
N GLU A 168 13.61 14.05 17.17
CA GLU A 168 14.07 15.45 17.08
C GLU A 168 13.83 16.02 15.66
N LYS A 169 12.65 16.60 15.43
CA LYS A 169 12.51 17.63 14.39
C LYS A 169 12.90 18.96 15.00
N GLN A 170 14.20 19.26 14.99
CA GLN A 170 14.67 20.63 15.17
C GLN A 170 14.09 21.50 14.05
N VAL A 171 13.29 22.48 14.44
CA VAL A 171 12.73 23.51 13.56
C VAL A 171 13.89 24.32 12.99
N SER A 172 14.33 23.99 11.77
CA SER A 172 15.24 24.82 10.99
C SER A 172 14.48 25.43 9.82
N ARG A 173 14.21 26.74 9.93
CA ARG A 173 13.71 27.58 8.83
C ARG A 173 14.84 27.77 7.81
N GLY A 174 14.66 27.23 6.60
CA GLY A 174 15.48 27.53 5.42
C GLY A 174 15.59 26.34 4.46
N PRO A 175 15.53 26.54 3.13
CA PRO A 175 15.65 25.45 2.17
C PRO A 175 17.14 25.09 2.04
N LYS A 176 17.58 24.06 2.77
CA LYS A 176 18.83 23.37 2.44
C LYS A 176 18.47 22.14 1.61
N LEU A 177 18.90 22.14 0.34
CA LEU A 177 19.05 20.92 -0.44
C LEU A 177 19.97 19.98 0.35
N LYS A 178 19.36 18.99 1.01
CA LYS A 178 20.10 17.83 1.49
C LYS A 178 20.49 17.04 0.25
N GLU A 179 21.79 16.90 0.02
CA GLU A 179 22.31 15.81 -0.80
C GLU A 179 21.79 14.50 -0.19
N THR A 180 20.82 13.88 -0.86
CA THR A 180 20.25 12.60 -0.49
C THR A 180 21.31 11.53 -0.72
N THR A 181 22.03 11.18 0.34
CA THR A 181 22.62 9.85 0.44
C THR A 181 21.47 8.84 0.30
N GLU A 182 21.57 7.97 -0.70
CA GLU A 182 20.58 6.95 -1.09
C GLU A 182 20.30 6.02 0.09
N SER A 183 19.38 6.42 0.97
CA SER A 183 18.92 5.61 2.10
C SER A 183 17.69 4.83 1.67
N PHE A 184 17.71 3.52 1.92
CA PHE A 184 16.54 2.66 1.73
C PHE A 184 15.38 3.18 2.60
N GLU A 185 14.28 3.60 1.96
CA GLU A 185 13.04 3.97 2.65
C GLU A 185 12.37 2.69 3.15
N GLN A 186 12.42 2.45 4.46
CA GLN A 186 11.86 1.24 5.05
C GLN A 186 10.32 1.22 4.92
N PRO A 187 9.70 0.02 4.74
CA PRO A 187 8.25 -0.11 4.78
C PRO A 187 7.68 0.43 6.09
N HIS A 188 6.64 1.25 6.01
CA HIS A 188 5.99 1.83 7.19
C HIS A 188 5.24 0.74 7.98
N LEU A 189 5.41 0.75 9.31
CA LEU A 189 4.72 -0.14 10.25
C LEU A 189 4.54 0.57 11.59
N TRP A 190 3.30 0.90 11.93
CA TRP A 190 2.92 1.63 13.16
C TRP A 190 2.08 0.81 14.14
N TYR A 191 1.86 -0.48 13.84
CA TYR A 191 1.00 -1.37 14.60
C TYR A 191 1.60 -2.76 14.79
N SER A 192 1.02 -3.53 15.71
CA SER A 192 1.38 -4.92 15.93
C SER A 192 0.81 -5.83 14.83
N THR A 193 1.69 -6.52 14.10
CA THR A 193 1.26 -7.50 13.08
C THR A 193 0.52 -8.68 13.72
N SER A 194 0.82 -9.03 14.97
CA SER A 194 0.15 -10.13 15.69
C SER A 194 -1.33 -9.85 15.93
N GLU A 195 -1.66 -8.61 16.28
CA GLU A 195 -3.04 -8.18 16.49
C GLU A 195 -3.81 -8.18 15.17
N VAL A 196 -3.19 -7.72 14.07
CA VAL A 196 -3.80 -7.79 12.73
C VAL A 196 -4.01 -9.24 12.27
N ILE A 197 -3.07 -10.15 12.57
CA ILE A 197 -3.24 -11.59 12.30
C ILE A 197 -4.40 -12.16 13.14
N ARG A 198 -4.56 -11.72 14.39
CA ARG A 198 -5.72 -12.09 15.23
C ARG A 198 -7.03 -11.56 14.66
N ALA A 199 -7.05 -10.33 14.14
CA ALA A 199 -8.22 -9.80 13.44
C ALA A 199 -8.56 -10.64 12.20
N LEU A 200 -7.56 -11.05 11.42
CA LEU A 200 -7.75 -11.94 10.27
C LEU A 200 -8.32 -13.30 10.68
N GLU A 201 -7.85 -13.90 11.78
CA GLU A 201 -8.40 -15.15 12.33
C GLU A 201 -9.90 -15.02 12.63
N LEU A 202 -10.30 -13.94 13.30
CA LEU A 202 -11.71 -13.66 13.60
C LEU A 202 -12.58 -13.43 12.35
N PHE A 203 -12.02 -12.83 11.30
CA PHE A 203 -12.67 -12.81 9.98
C PHE A 203 -12.85 -14.25 9.46
N LEU A 204 -11.79 -15.05 9.40
CA LEU A 204 -11.85 -16.43 8.88
C LEU A 204 -12.85 -17.33 9.61
N GLU A 205 -12.98 -17.17 10.93
CA GLU A 205 -14.00 -17.84 11.76
C GLU A 205 -15.44 -17.49 11.33
N SER A 206 -15.64 -16.25 10.90
CA SER A 206 -16.95 -15.70 10.50
C SER A 206 -17.27 -15.94 9.02
N GLY A 207 -16.32 -16.49 8.27
CA GLY A 207 -16.39 -16.58 6.82
C GLY A 207 -17.52 -17.43 6.28
N ASP A 208 -17.87 -18.53 6.95
CA ASP A 208 -18.94 -19.42 6.47
C ASP A 208 -20.32 -18.73 6.50
N GLU A 209 -20.52 -17.77 7.41
CA GLU A 209 -21.75 -17.00 7.51
C GLU A 209 -21.77 -15.74 6.63
N LEU A 210 -20.61 -15.14 6.35
CA LEU A 210 -20.50 -13.85 5.67
C LEU A 210 -19.96 -13.90 4.24
N SER A 211 -19.46 -15.05 3.77
CA SER A 211 -18.89 -15.23 2.43
C SER A 211 -19.85 -14.87 1.27
N GLY A 212 -21.16 -14.90 1.51
CA GLY A 212 -22.17 -14.44 0.56
C GLY A 212 -22.14 -12.91 0.30
N SER A 213 -21.58 -12.12 1.22
CA SER A 213 -21.44 -10.69 1.07
C SER A 213 -20.20 -10.32 0.24
N SER A 214 -20.38 -9.53 -0.82
CA SER A 214 -19.25 -9.08 -1.64
C SER A 214 -18.31 -8.14 -0.90
N THR A 215 -18.84 -7.26 -0.04
CA THR A 215 -18.03 -6.34 0.77
C THR A 215 -17.23 -7.08 1.82
N TYR A 216 -17.79 -8.16 2.38
CA TYR A 216 -17.05 -9.05 3.29
C TYR A 216 -15.90 -9.75 2.56
N ARG A 217 -16.15 -10.30 1.36
CA ARG A 217 -15.09 -10.93 0.55
C ARG A 217 -13.99 -9.94 0.16
N TYR A 218 -14.34 -8.70 -0.17
CA TYR A 218 -13.35 -7.64 -0.42
C TYR A 218 -12.46 -7.41 0.81
N ASP A 219 -13.06 -7.17 1.99
CA ASP A 219 -12.29 -6.87 3.20
C ASP A 219 -11.46 -8.07 3.66
N LEU A 220 -11.97 -9.29 3.50
CA LEU A 220 -11.21 -10.50 3.79
C LEU A 220 -9.97 -10.62 2.89
N VAL A 221 -10.11 -10.36 1.59
CA VAL A 221 -8.98 -10.35 0.65
C VAL A 221 -7.99 -9.25 1.04
N ASP A 222 -8.46 -8.03 1.33
CA ASP A 222 -7.58 -6.90 1.69
C ASP A 222 -6.85 -7.12 3.02
N LEU A 223 -7.52 -7.68 4.02
CA LEU A 223 -6.90 -7.99 5.32
C LEU A 223 -5.90 -9.13 5.21
N THR A 224 -6.21 -10.18 4.43
CA THR A 224 -5.27 -11.27 4.14
C THR A 224 -4.05 -10.74 3.41
N ARG A 225 -4.27 -9.89 2.40
CA ARG A 225 -3.23 -9.18 1.64
C ARG A 225 -2.34 -8.37 2.58
N GLN A 226 -2.92 -7.57 3.46
CA GLN A 226 -2.19 -6.72 4.41
C GLN A 226 -1.29 -7.55 5.33
N ALA A 227 -1.82 -8.63 5.92
CA ALA A 227 -1.05 -9.51 6.81
C ALA A 227 0.13 -10.17 6.07
N LEU A 228 -0.11 -10.67 4.85
CA LEU A 228 0.92 -11.30 4.03
C LEU A 228 1.96 -10.30 3.51
N ALA A 229 1.59 -9.05 3.23
CA ALA A 229 2.54 -8.01 2.80
C ALA A 229 3.56 -7.71 3.90
N LYS A 230 3.10 -7.62 5.16
CA LYS A 230 4.00 -7.42 6.31
C LYS A 230 4.85 -8.67 6.59
N TYR A 231 4.31 -9.86 6.37
CA TYR A 231 5.12 -11.09 6.39
C TYR A 231 6.20 -11.09 5.29
N ALA A 232 5.88 -10.61 4.08
CA ALA A 232 6.85 -10.51 2.99
C ALA A 232 8.00 -9.56 3.33
N ASN A 233 7.73 -8.43 3.99
CA ASN A 233 8.77 -7.51 4.47
C ASN A 233 9.71 -8.22 5.46
N GLN A 234 9.19 -9.02 6.39
CA GLN A 234 10.00 -9.79 7.33
C GLN A 234 10.85 -10.85 6.61
N LEU A 235 10.25 -11.59 5.68
CA LEU A 235 10.94 -12.60 4.89
C LEU A 235 12.06 -11.99 4.04
N PHE A 236 11.85 -10.79 3.49
CA PHE A 236 12.90 -10.06 2.78
C PHE A 236 14.07 -9.68 3.71
N LEU A 237 13.81 -9.24 4.94
CA LEU A 237 14.89 -8.97 5.89
C LEU A 237 15.70 -10.24 6.21
N GLN A 238 15.08 -11.42 6.24
CA GLN A 238 15.80 -12.70 6.38
C GLN A 238 16.69 -12.99 5.17
N VAL A 239 16.25 -12.65 3.94
CA VAL A 239 17.10 -12.72 2.74
C VAL A 239 18.32 -11.81 2.88
N ILE A 240 18.11 -10.57 3.33
CA ILE A 240 19.20 -9.60 3.52
C ILE A 240 20.16 -10.03 4.64
N GLU A 241 19.66 -10.58 5.74
CA GLU A 241 20.46 -11.14 6.83
C GLU A 241 21.34 -12.31 6.38
N ALA A 242 20.76 -13.25 5.63
CA ALA A 242 21.51 -14.35 5.04
C ALA A 242 22.58 -13.83 4.06
N TYR A 243 22.25 -12.83 3.24
CA TYR A 243 23.19 -12.22 2.31
C TYR A 243 24.36 -11.54 3.03
N GLN A 244 24.09 -10.72 4.04
CA GLN A 244 25.11 -10.05 4.85
C GLN A 244 25.98 -11.05 5.64
N SER A 245 25.45 -12.23 5.96
CA SER A 245 26.16 -13.32 6.63
C SER A 245 26.91 -14.26 5.66
N ASN A 246 26.88 -13.99 4.35
CA ASN A 246 27.41 -14.86 3.30
C ASN A 246 26.81 -16.28 3.28
N ASP A 247 25.55 -16.43 3.70
CA ASP A 247 24.82 -17.70 3.67
C ASP A 247 24.04 -17.87 2.36
N VAL A 248 24.67 -18.48 1.36
CA VAL A 248 24.07 -18.76 0.05
C VAL A 248 22.83 -19.65 0.17
N HIS A 249 22.82 -20.61 1.09
CA HIS A 249 21.68 -21.50 1.28
C HIS A 249 20.50 -20.74 1.89
N GLY A 250 20.75 -19.91 2.90
CA GLY A 250 19.76 -19.01 3.50
C GLY A 250 19.15 -18.07 2.47
N VAL A 251 19.98 -17.37 1.68
CA VAL A 251 19.48 -16.49 0.59
C VAL A 251 18.60 -17.28 -0.37
N THR A 252 19.09 -18.41 -0.87
CA THR A 252 18.33 -19.25 -1.83
C THR A 252 16.99 -19.70 -1.24
N HIS A 253 16.97 -20.19 -0.01
CA HIS A 253 15.77 -20.69 0.65
C HIS A 253 14.74 -19.59 0.90
N HIS A 254 15.14 -18.47 1.50
CA HIS A 254 14.24 -17.37 1.81
C HIS A 254 13.76 -16.64 0.56
N SER A 255 14.61 -16.49 -0.47
CA SER A 255 14.22 -15.93 -1.76
C SER A 255 13.19 -16.79 -2.47
N GLN A 256 13.35 -18.11 -2.49
CA GLN A 256 12.34 -19.00 -3.11
C GLN A 256 11.01 -18.90 -2.36
N LYS A 257 11.04 -18.90 -1.01
CA LYS A 257 9.84 -18.73 -0.19
C LYS A 257 9.14 -17.38 -0.46
N PHE A 258 9.90 -16.33 -0.75
CA PHE A 258 9.37 -15.02 -1.11
C PHE A 258 8.69 -15.05 -2.47
N LEU A 259 9.31 -15.69 -3.47
CA LEU A 259 8.72 -15.84 -4.81
C LEU A 259 7.42 -16.65 -4.76
N ASP A 260 7.42 -17.77 -4.05
CA ASP A 260 6.21 -18.59 -3.82
C ASP A 260 5.10 -17.77 -3.15
N LEU A 261 5.46 -16.93 -2.17
CA LEU A 261 4.52 -16.03 -1.51
C LEU A 261 3.90 -15.03 -2.49
N VAL A 262 4.68 -14.42 -3.39
CA VAL A 262 4.16 -13.44 -4.37
C VAL A 262 3.22 -14.11 -5.37
N GLU A 263 3.50 -15.34 -5.80
CA GLU A 263 2.60 -16.11 -6.67
C GLU A 263 1.26 -16.41 -5.97
N ASP A 264 1.33 -16.86 -4.72
CA ASP A 264 0.17 -17.10 -3.88
C ASP A 264 -0.65 -15.84 -3.59
N PHE A 265 0.03 -14.70 -3.47
CA PHE A 265 -0.57 -13.38 -3.33
C PHE A 265 -1.37 -12.99 -4.56
N ASP A 266 -0.85 -13.25 -5.77
CA ASP A 266 -1.57 -13.00 -7.02
C ASP A 266 -2.88 -13.82 -7.08
N MET A 267 -2.82 -15.08 -6.64
CA MET A 267 -3.99 -15.95 -6.56
C MET A 267 -5.04 -15.49 -5.55
N LEU A 268 -4.63 -14.90 -4.42
CA LEU A 268 -5.53 -14.27 -3.47
C LEU A 268 -6.26 -13.08 -4.10
N LEU A 269 -5.50 -12.18 -4.71
CA LEU A 269 -6.05 -10.96 -5.33
C LEU A 269 -7.01 -11.31 -6.48
N ALA A 270 -6.76 -12.41 -7.19
CA ALA A 270 -7.66 -12.90 -8.24
C ALA A 270 -9.07 -13.24 -7.73
N CYS A 271 -9.26 -13.47 -6.42
CA CYS A 271 -10.54 -13.89 -5.84
C CYS A 271 -11.60 -12.78 -5.74
N HIS A 272 -11.29 -11.52 -6.08
CA HIS A 272 -12.25 -10.42 -6.02
C HIS A 272 -12.01 -9.35 -7.09
N ASP A 273 -13.09 -8.85 -7.72
CA ASP A 273 -13.06 -7.88 -8.83
C ASP A 273 -12.26 -6.59 -8.52
N GLY A 274 -12.21 -6.20 -7.24
CA GLY A 274 -11.51 -5.00 -6.75
C GLY A 274 -9.98 -5.07 -6.78
N PHE A 275 -9.37 -6.22 -7.09
CA PHE A 275 -7.92 -6.41 -7.05
C PHE A 275 -7.36 -6.96 -8.38
N LEU A 276 -7.97 -6.60 -9.51
CA LEU A 276 -7.57 -7.09 -10.82
C LEU A 276 -6.91 -6.00 -11.67
N LEU A 277 -5.85 -6.35 -12.39
CA LEU A 277 -5.21 -5.45 -13.37
C LEU A 277 -6.07 -5.28 -14.63
N GLY A 278 -6.82 -6.31 -15.03
CA GLY A 278 -7.58 -6.31 -16.29
C GLY A 278 -8.55 -5.13 -16.44
N PRO A 279 -9.42 -4.84 -15.45
CA PRO A 279 -10.34 -3.72 -15.53
C PRO A 279 -9.66 -2.37 -15.76
N TRP A 280 -8.47 -2.15 -15.17
CA TRP A 280 -7.67 -0.94 -15.38
C TRP A 280 -7.22 -0.80 -16.84
N LEU A 281 -6.64 -1.86 -17.40
CA LEU A 281 -6.13 -1.85 -18.77
C LEU A 281 -7.25 -1.81 -19.82
N GLU A 282 -8.34 -2.56 -19.61
CA GLU A 282 -9.49 -2.51 -20.51
C GLU A 282 -10.20 -1.15 -20.48
N SER A 283 -10.29 -0.52 -19.31
CA SER A 283 -10.86 0.83 -19.20
C SER A 283 -10.05 1.86 -19.98
N ALA A 284 -8.71 1.78 -19.93
CA ALA A 284 -7.85 2.66 -20.71
C ALA A 284 -8.03 2.44 -22.22
N LYS A 285 -8.05 1.19 -22.66
CA LYS A 285 -8.27 0.85 -24.07
C LYS A 285 -9.63 1.30 -24.59
N HIS A 286 -10.68 1.22 -23.77
CA HIS A 286 -12.04 1.62 -24.15
C HIS A 286 -12.18 3.13 -24.42
N LEU A 287 -11.24 3.95 -23.95
CA LEU A 287 -11.21 5.40 -24.23
C LEU A 287 -10.62 5.74 -25.61
N ALA A 288 -9.95 4.80 -26.26
CA ALA A 288 -9.27 5.01 -27.54
C ALA A 288 -10.25 5.07 -28.72
N GLN A 289 -9.90 5.87 -29.73
CA GLN A 289 -10.69 6.04 -30.95
C GLN A 289 -10.19 5.18 -32.12
N ASP A 290 -8.95 4.72 -32.06
CA ASP A 290 -8.28 3.94 -33.10
C ASP A 290 -7.25 2.97 -32.48
N GLU A 291 -6.71 2.07 -33.30
CA GLU A 291 -5.77 1.04 -32.82
C GLU A 291 -4.48 1.62 -32.24
N GLU A 292 -3.95 2.72 -32.78
CA GLU A 292 -2.73 3.36 -32.27
C GLU A 292 -2.97 3.96 -30.89
N GLN A 293 -4.11 4.63 -30.70
CA GLN A 293 -4.55 5.09 -29.38
C GLN A 293 -4.76 3.94 -28.41
N VAL A 294 -5.28 2.78 -28.84
CA VAL A 294 -5.39 1.59 -27.97
C VAL A 294 -4.01 1.18 -27.47
N LYS A 295 -2.97 1.17 -28.33
CA LYS A 295 -1.59 0.86 -27.90
C LYS A 295 -1.08 1.90 -26.92
N GLN A 296 -1.25 3.19 -27.24
CA GLN A 296 -0.76 4.29 -26.42
C GLN A 296 -1.44 4.36 -25.06
N PHE A 297 -2.76 4.17 -24.99
CA PHE A 297 -3.51 4.28 -23.74
C PHE A 297 -3.25 3.08 -22.83
N GLU A 298 -3.10 1.87 -23.39
CA GLU A 298 -2.66 0.72 -22.59
C GLU A 298 -1.24 0.92 -22.07
N TRP A 299 -0.31 1.42 -22.90
CA TRP A 299 1.04 1.75 -22.45
C TRP A 299 1.00 2.82 -21.34
N ASN A 300 0.23 3.90 -21.49
CA ASN A 300 0.06 4.92 -20.44
C ASN A 300 -0.46 4.31 -19.12
N ALA A 301 -1.45 3.43 -19.21
CA ALA A 301 -2.05 2.77 -18.05
C ALA A 301 -1.05 1.86 -17.32
N ARG A 302 -0.23 1.11 -18.06
CA ARG A 302 0.87 0.29 -17.52
C ARG A 302 1.97 1.15 -16.91
N THR A 303 2.35 2.22 -17.60
CA THR A 303 3.43 3.11 -17.17
C THR A 303 3.07 3.84 -15.88
N GLN A 304 1.85 4.37 -15.75
CA GLN A 304 1.41 5.09 -14.56
C GLN A 304 1.54 4.28 -13.25
N ILE A 305 1.34 2.97 -13.30
CA ILE A 305 1.39 2.08 -12.13
C ILE A 305 2.75 1.40 -11.92
N THR A 306 3.75 1.70 -12.76
CA THR A 306 5.10 1.12 -12.70
C THR A 306 6.19 2.20 -12.77
N MET A 307 6.82 2.45 -13.93
CA MET A 307 7.92 3.42 -14.08
C MET A 307 7.45 4.89 -14.03
N TRP A 308 6.15 5.16 -14.18
CA TRP A 308 5.51 6.48 -14.18
C TRP A 308 5.88 7.41 -15.35
N PHE A 309 7.16 7.69 -15.59
CA PHE A 309 7.63 8.44 -16.76
C PHE A 309 8.98 7.90 -17.28
N ASP A 310 9.57 8.62 -18.24
CA ASP A 310 10.86 8.34 -18.88
C ASP A 310 11.96 7.88 -17.90
N ASN A 311 12.70 6.89 -18.38
CA ASN A 311 13.87 6.30 -17.76
C ASN A 311 14.99 6.17 -18.81
N SER A 312 16.16 5.73 -18.37
CA SER A 312 17.24 5.28 -19.26
C SER A 312 17.57 3.82 -18.97
N ASP A 313 18.48 3.22 -19.76
CA ASP A 313 18.93 1.84 -19.54
C ASP A 313 19.48 1.56 -18.14
N MET A 314 19.90 2.59 -17.40
CA MET A 314 20.60 2.45 -16.11
C MET A 314 19.95 3.24 -14.98
N GLU A 315 19.15 4.24 -15.30
CA GLU A 315 18.53 5.14 -14.32
C GLU A 315 17.02 5.02 -14.46
N PRO A 316 16.34 4.52 -13.41
CA PRO A 316 14.89 4.47 -13.42
C PRO A 316 14.31 5.87 -13.19
N SER A 317 13.01 5.99 -13.40
CA SER A 317 12.28 7.19 -13.02
C SER A 317 12.42 7.50 -11.52
N LEU A 318 12.47 8.79 -11.19
CA LEU A 318 12.35 9.29 -9.80
C LEU A 318 10.98 8.96 -9.18
N LEU A 319 9.98 8.66 -10.01
CA LEU A 319 8.63 8.30 -9.61
C LEU A 319 8.33 6.81 -9.85
N ARG A 320 9.35 5.99 -10.06
CA ARG A 320 9.19 4.53 -10.13
C ARG A 320 8.39 4.02 -8.93
N ASP A 321 7.45 3.13 -9.19
CA ASP A 321 6.56 2.52 -8.20
C ASP A 321 5.76 3.53 -7.35
N TYR A 322 5.68 4.80 -7.77
CA TYR A 322 4.85 5.80 -7.08
C TYR A 322 3.40 5.37 -7.05
N GLY A 323 2.86 4.98 -8.20
CA GLY A 323 1.49 4.48 -8.38
C GLY A 323 1.35 2.97 -8.26
N ASN A 324 2.14 2.32 -7.42
CA ASN A 324 2.11 0.86 -7.26
C ASN A 324 0.72 0.34 -6.86
N LYS A 325 0.47 -0.95 -7.17
CA LYS A 325 -0.82 -1.61 -6.90
C LYS A 325 -0.60 -3.07 -6.49
N TYR A 326 -1.46 -3.53 -5.59
CA TYR A 326 -1.64 -4.95 -5.34
C TYR A 326 -2.78 -5.50 -6.20
N TRP A 327 -2.47 -5.77 -7.47
CA TRP A 327 -3.42 -6.34 -8.43
C TRP A 327 -2.94 -7.68 -8.97
N SER A 328 -3.85 -8.65 -9.07
CA SER A 328 -3.59 -9.90 -9.78
C SER A 328 -3.29 -9.61 -11.25
N GLY A 329 -2.34 -10.37 -11.79
CA GLY A 329 -1.70 -10.14 -13.08
C GLY A 329 -0.48 -9.23 -12.95
N LEU A 330 -0.58 -8.11 -12.21
CA LEU A 330 0.56 -7.22 -11.98
C LEU A 330 1.59 -7.87 -11.06
N LEU A 331 1.14 -8.55 -10.00
CA LEU A 331 2.07 -9.27 -9.12
C LEU A 331 2.81 -10.38 -9.87
N ARG A 332 2.06 -11.26 -10.55
CA ARG A 332 2.64 -12.37 -11.31
C ARG A 332 3.57 -11.93 -12.45
N ASP A 333 3.15 -10.97 -13.27
CA ASP A 333 3.87 -10.67 -14.53
C ASP A 333 4.86 -9.50 -14.41
N TYR A 334 4.84 -8.74 -13.31
CA TYR A 334 5.75 -7.62 -13.07
C TYR A 334 6.55 -7.74 -11.77
N TYR A 335 5.90 -7.79 -10.60
CA TYR A 335 6.62 -7.77 -9.32
C TYR A 335 7.37 -9.08 -9.02
N HIS A 336 6.77 -10.24 -9.32
CA HIS A 336 7.40 -11.55 -9.15
C HIS A 336 8.71 -11.69 -9.94
N PRO A 337 8.76 -11.47 -11.28
CA PRO A 337 10.01 -11.59 -12.00
C PRO A 337 11.02 -10.49 -11.62
N ARG A 338 10.57 -9.29 -11.21
CA ARG A 338 11.45 -8.25 -10.67
C ARG A 338 12.14 -8.68 -9.37
N ALA A 339 11.41 -9.32 -8.46
CA ALA A 339 11.96 -9.94 -7.25
C ALA A 339 12.98 -11.04 -7.62
N GLY A 340 12.63 -11.88 -8.60
CA GLY A 340 13.52 -12.93 -9.11
C GLY A 340 14.85 -12.39 -9.65
N ILE A 341 14.83 -11.25 -10.36
CA ILE A 341 16.04 -10.56 -10.80
C ILE A 341 16.86 -10.11 -9.58
N TYR A 342 16.25 -9.48 -8.57
CA TYR A 342 16.98 -9.05 -7.37
C TYR A 342 17.70 -10.22 -6.69
N PHE A 343 16.98 -11.32 -6.43
CA PHE A 343 17.53 -12.49 -5.74
C PHE A 343 18.59 -13.22 -6.56
N LYS A 344 18.41 -13.33 -7.89
CA LYS A 344 19.44 -13.85 -8.80
C LYS A 344 20.76 -13.10 -8.63
N PHE A 345 20.70 -11.77 -8.51
CA PHE A 345 21.89 -10.94 -8.34
C PHE A 345 22.53 -11.07 -6.96
N LEU A 346 21.74 -11.25 -5.89
CA LEU A 346 22.28 -11.57 -4.56
C LEU A 346 23.08 -12.87 -4.59
N ILE A 347 22.48 -13.94 -5.12
CA ILE A 347 23.11 -15.28 -5.18
C ILE A 347 24.39 -15.23 -6.02
N LYS A 348 24.32 -14.63 -7.21
CA LYS A 348 25.48 -14.47 -8.09
C LYS A 348 26.63 -13.70 -7.41
N SER A 349 26.30 -12.64 -6.69
CA SER A 349 27.29 -11.84 -5.96
C SER A 349 28.02 -12.68 -4.91
N LEU A 350 27.31 -13.53 -4.16
CA LEU A 350 27.92 -14.44 -3.19
C LEU A 350 28.76 -15.55 -3.84
N GLU A 351 28.27 -16.16 -4.93
CA GLU A 351 28.98 -17.24 -5.64
C GLU A 351 30.28 -16.77 -6.30
N GLU A 352 30.28 -15.56 -6.87
CA GLU A 352 31.45 -14.99 -7.54
C GLU A 352 32.41 -14.25 -6.58
N GLY A 353 31.96 -13.97 -5.34
CA GLY A 353 32.74 -13.21 -4.35
C GLY A 353 32.92 -11.74 -4.70
N ASN A 354 32.10 -11.22 -5.62
CA ASN A 354 32.10 -9.81 -6.03
C ASN A 354 30.97 -9.06 -5.30
N GLY A 355 31.10 -7.76 -5.08
CA GLY A 355 30.00 -6.95 -4.52
C GLY A 355 28.75 -6.94 -5.42
N PHE A 356 27.60 -6.57 -4.87
CA PHE A 356 26.33 -6.55 -5.60
C PHE A 356 26.44 -5.61 -6.82
N PRO A 357 26.29 -6.12 -8.06
CA PRO A 357 26.51 -5.29 -9.24
C PRO A 357 25.25 -4.47 -9.55
N LEU A 358 25.04 -3.42 -8.74
CA LEU A 358 23.85 -2.55 -8.74
C LEU A 358 23.48 -2.02 -10.13
N LYS A 359 24.49 -1.64 -10.92
CA LYS A 359 24.31 -1.15 -12.29
C LYS A 359 23.74 -2.21 -13.23
N ASP A 360 24.25 -3.43 -13.17
CA ASP A 360 23.78 -4.52 -14.03
C ASP A 360 22.41 -5.01 -13.60
N TRP A 361 22.16 -5.06 -12.28
CA TRP A 361 20.83 -5.30 -11.74
C TRP A 361 19.83 -4.25 -12.22
N ARG A 362 20.17 -2.96 -12.13
CA ARG A 362 19.36 -1.84 -12.64
C ARG A 362 18.97 -2.06 -14.10
N ARG A 363 19.96 -2.36 -14.94
CA ARG A 363 19.73 -2.64 -16.37
C ARG A 363 18.72 -3.76 -16.60
N GLU A 364 18.85 -4.87 -15.90
CA GLU A 364 17.96 -6.02 -16.09
C GLU A 364 16.51 -5.72 -15.66
N TRP A 365 16.30 -5.13 -14.48
CA TRP A 365 14.93 -4.88 -14.02
C TRP A 365 14.26 -3.72 -14.75
N ILE A 366 15.01 -2.68 -15.15
CA ILE A 366 14.51 -1.58 -15.97
C ILE A 366 14.04 -2.11 -17.33
N LYS A 367 14.85 -2.97 -17.96
CA LYS A 367 14.46 -3.62 -19.22
C LYS A 367 13.18 -4.43 -19.05
N LEU A 368 13.08 -5.21 -17.97
CA LEU A 368 11.85 -5.95 -17.65
C LEU A 368 10.64 -5.02 -17.53
N THR A 369 10.77 -3.88 -16.84
CA THR A 369 9.67 -2.90 -16.73
C THR A 369 9.26 -2.35 -18.10
N ASN A 370 10.22 -1.94 -18.92
CA ASN A 370 9.93 -1.37 -20.25
C ASN A 370 9.30 -2.40 -21.20
N ASP A 371 9.76 -3.65 -21.14
CA ASP A 371 9.18 -4.76 -21.90
C ASP A 371 7.75 -5.05 -21.44
N TRP A 372 7.49 -5.06 -20.14
CA TRP A 372 6.15 -5.28 -19.58
C TRP A 372 5.19 -4.15 -19.94
N GLN A 373 5.63 -2.89 -19.90
CA GLN A 373 4.84 -1.73 -20.31
C GLN A 373 4.47 -1.76 -21.79
N SER A 374 5.37 -2.27 -22.63
CA SER A 374 5.15 -2.40 -24.07
C SER A 374 4.37 -3.68 -24.43
N SER A 375 4.25 -4.62 -23.49
CA SER A 375 3.52 -5.88 -23.69
C SER A 375 2.02 -5.65 -23.86
N ARG A 376 1.37 -6.60 -24.55
CA ARG A 376 -0.07 -6.59 -24.83
C ARG A 376 -0.78 -7.81 -24.23
N ASN A 377 -0.24 -8.36 -23.15
CA ASN A 377 -0.83 -9.49 -22.45
C ASN A 377 -2.21 -9.10 -21.93
N VAL A 378 -3.19 -10.01 -22.11
CA VAL A 378 -4.57 -9.82 -21.66
C VAL A 378 -4.73 -10.38 -20.25
N TYR A 379 -5.44 -9.65 -19.40
CA TYR A 379 -5.67 -10.00 -18.00
C TYR A 379 -7.17 -10.18 -17.72
N PRO A 380 -7.57 -11.06 -16.78
CA PRO A 380 -8.96 -11.22 -16.40
C PRO A 380 -9.61 -9.92 -15.90
N VAL A 381 -10.86 -9.69 -16.32
CA VAL A 381 -11.70 -8.56 -15.86
C VAL A 381 -12.72 -8.95 -14.81
N LYS A 382 -12.74 -10.23 -14.43
CA LYS A 382 -13.62 -10.80 -13.42
C LYS A 382 -12.83 -11.72 -12.50
N GLY A 383 -13.16 -11.62 -11.22
CA GLY A 383 -12.53 -12.40 -10.17
C GLY A 383 -12.86 -13.87 -10.36
N ALA A 384 -11.89 -14.71 -10.04
CA ALA A 384 -11.99 -16.14 -10.07
C ALA A 384 -11.46 -16.73 -8.76
N GLY A 385 -12.10 -17.79 -8.29
CA GLY A 385 -11.72 -18.45 -7.05
C GLY A 385 -12.60 -18.07 -5.85
N ASP A 386 -12.26 -18.65 -4.72
CA ASP A 386 -13.00 -18.53 -3.47
C ASP A 386 -12.12 -17.81 -2.45
N ALA A 387 -12.50 -16.57 -2.14
CA ALA A 387 -11.79 -15.69 -1.22
C ALA A 387 -11.61 -16.34 0.16
N LEU A 388 -12.64 -17.01 0.69
CA LEU A 388 -12.57 -17.61 2.02
C LEU A 388 -11.61 -18.79 2.05
N ASN A 389 -11.77 -19.72 1.11
CA ASN A 389 -10.92 -20.91 1.05
C ASN A 389 -9.46 -20.54 0.75
N ARG A 390 -9.23 -19.55 -0.12
CA ARG A 390 -7.88 -19.04 -0.41
C ARG A 390 -7.26 -18.38 0.82
N SER A 391 -7.98 -17.50 1.51
CA SER A 391 -7.48 -16.84 2.72
C SER A 391 -7.20 -17.84 3.85
N ARG A 392 -8.05 -18.84 4.07
CA ARG A 392 -7.80 -19.93 5.05
C ARG A 392 -6.51 -20.69 4.73
N TRP A 393 -6.33 -21.06 3.47
CA TRP A 393 -5.14 -21.78 3.04
C TRP A 393 -3.85 -20.96 3.25
N LEU A 394 -3.86 -19.67 2.89
CA LEU A 394 -2.71 -18.77 3.08
C LEU A 394 -2.40 -18.50 4.54
N PHE A 395 -3.44 -18.32 5.36
CA PHE A 395 -3.29 -18.17 6.81
C PHE A 395 -2.57 -19.37 7.42
N ASN A 396 -2.99 -20.59 7.07
CA ASN A 396 -2.35 -21.82 7.55
C ASN A 396 -0.92 -21.98 7.01
N LYS A 397 -0.69 -21.64 5.73
CA LYS A 397 0.62 -21.80 5.08
C LYS A 397 1.68 -20.84 5.63
N TYR A 398 1.31 -19.59 5.89
CA TYR A 398 2.27 -18.52 6.19
C TYR A 398 2.15 -17.93 7.60
N LEU A 399 0.93 -17.83 8.16
CA LEU A 399 0.66 -17.01 9.34
C LEU A 399 0.47 -17.81 10.64
N GLN A 400 0.24 -19.13 10.56
CA GLN A 400 0.14 -20.03 11.73
C GLN A 400 1.49 -20.58 12.25
N SER A 401 2.62 -20.31 11.59
CA SER A 401 3.92 -20.90 11.98
C SER A 401 4.39 -20.39 13.36
N PRO A 402 4.98 -21.25 14.24
CA PRO A 402 5.55 -20.86 15.53
C PRO A 402 6.57 -19.72 15.45
N ASP A 403 7.27 -19.59 14.33
CA ASP A 403 8.28 -18.54 14.09
C ASP A 403 7.70 -17.12 14.21
N ILE A 404 6.41 -16.96 13.88
CA ILE A 404 5.70 -15.67 14.01
C ILE A 404 5.37 -15.40 15.49
N GLN A 405 5.01 -16.42 16.28
CA GLN A 405 4.71 -16.26 17.71
C GLN A 405 5.97 -15.92 18.52
N SER A 406 7.13 -16.50 18.22
CA SER A 406 8.38 -16.19 18.93
C SER A 406 8.88 -14.76 18.71
N LEU A 407 8.61 -14.18 17.53
CA LEU A 407 8.98 -12.80 17.20
C LEU A 407 8.01 -11.78 17.83
N ASN A 408 6.74 -12.16 17.98
CA ASN A 408 5.72 -11.34 18.64
C ASN A 408 5.97 -11.20 20.16
N GLU A 409 6.48 -12.24 20.83
CA GLU A 409 6.84 -12.15 22.25
C GLU A 409 8.05 -11.23 22.51
N ALA A 410 8.99 -11.13 21.57
CA ALA A 410 10.12 -10.21 21.65
C ALA A 410 9.68 -8.73 21.50
N ALA A 411 8.55 -8.47 20.80
CA ALA A 411 7.99 -7.15 20.66
C ALA A 411 7.22 -6.66 21.91
N VAL A 412 6.62 -7.58 22.68
CA VAL A 412 5.73 -7.26 23.83
C VAL A 412 6.47 -7.19 25.18
N LYS A 413 7.60 -7.87 25.36
CA LYS A 413 8.33 -7.93 26.65
C LYS A 413 8.98 -6.61 27.12
N HIS A 414 8.84 -5.51 26.39
CA HIS A 414 9.47 -4.22 26.74
C HIS A 414 8.51 -3.01 26.79
N VAL A 415 7.20 -3.26 26.94
CA VAL A 415 6.17 -2.20 27.14
C VAL A 415 5.63 -2.19 28.59
N ILE A 416 6.40 -2.68 29.56
CA ILE A 416 6.08 -2.51 31.00
C ILE A 416 7.12 -1.62 31.66
#